data_AF-A0AAE6YDB3-F1
#
_entry.id   AF-A0AAE6YDB3-F1
#
_cell.length_a   1.000
_cell.length_b   1.000
_cell.length_c   1.000
_cell.angle_alpha   90.00
_cell.angle_beta   90.00
_cell.angle_gamma   90.00
#
_symmetry.space_group_name_H-M   'P 1'
#
loop_
_entity.id
_entity.type
_entity.pdbx_description
1 polymer ?
#
loop_
_entity_poly.entity_id
_entity_poly.type
_entity_poly.pdbx_seq_one_letter_code
_entity_poly.pdbx_strand_id
1 'polypeptide(L)'
;MPFTQQIDREPVLRLLRLGTMTETAIAKQLGISRPTVHKIRTQHGLPAPLRGSTPKHPSLEAAYHAHAQPSTDGHILWTGGRRGDTPVIQRRHTSHSVYRIAFRIRHGRNPEGRATLACNTPGCVAGAHLEDQAMRNARRQYEQAQRRRLPKGPAANGTRTDVLALIGQGMSNRQIGILLRTNPLRVARIRAEEGMPNVTRVVAPLDDCWRTHTRLVEGGHVEWTGQRREGAPVLTWQNRSHQARRIAFRMGHGREPEGRVKAGCNFPDCVAPDHMEDARLRALYAAVLGAVA
;
A
#
# COMPACT_ATOMS: atom_id res chain seq x y z
N MET A 1 27.66 53.41 38.71
CA MET A 1 27.96 52.58 39.90
C MET A 1 26.89 51.51 40.01
N PRO A 2 27.15 50.24 39.65
CA PRO A 2 26.16 49.18 39.83
C PRO A 2 25.97 48.91 41.33
N PHE A 3 24.74 49.04 41.82
CA PHE A 3 24.36 48.62 43.16
C PHE A 3 24.55 47.10 43.25
N THR A 4 25.61 46.66 43.93
CA THR A 4 25.80 45.24 44.24
C THR A 4 24.85 44.91 45.39
N GLN A 5 23.59 44.65 45.06
CA GLN A 5 22.60 44.25 46.06
C GLN A 5 23.10 42.97 46.72
N GLN A 6 23.27 42.99 48.03
CA GLN A 6 23.78 41.87 48.81
C GLN A 6 22.72 40.76 48.80
N ILE A 7 22.86 39.82 47.87
CA ILE A 7 21.94 38.68 47.73
C ILE A 7 22.08 37.81 48.97
N ASP A 8 20.95 37.60 49.67
CA ASP A 8 20.87 36.61 50.74
C ASP A 8 21.18 35.21 50.17
N ARG A 9 22.23 34.58 50.71
CA ARG A 9 22.75 33.30 50.21
C ARG A 9 22.01 32.10 50.79
N GLU A 10 21.32 32.27 51.91
CA GLU A 10 20.71 31.15 52.64
C GLU A 10 19.58 30.46 51.84
N PRO A 11 18.69 31.18 51.14
CA PRO A 11 17.68 30.55 50.26
C PRO A 11 18.29 29.72 49.13
N VAL A 12 19.42 30.18 48.57
CA VAL A 12 20.14 29.47 47.49
C VAL A 12 20.75 28.18 48.03
N LEU A 13 21.40 28.23 49.19
CA LEU A 13 22.01 27.06 49.83
C LEU A 13 20.98 26.02 50.24
N ARG A 14 19.81 26.45 50.74
CA ARG A 14 18.70 25.55 51.08
C ARG A 14 18.23 24.75 49.87
N LEU A 15 17.99 25.40 48.73
CA LEU A 15 17.55 24.74 47.50
C LEU A 15 18.63 23.84 46.89
N LEU A 16 19.91 24.23 46.97
CA LEU A 16 21.03 23.40 46.50
C LEU A 16 21.20 22.13 47.34
N ARG A 17 21.05 22.20 48.67
CA ARG A 17 21.15 21.05 49.59
C ARG A 17 20.01 20.04 49.40
N LEU A 18 18.81 20.50 49.04
CA LEU A 18 17.68 19.62 48.73
C LEU A 18 17.91 18.78 47.47
N GLY A 19 18.72 19.26 46.52
CA GLY A 19 19.11 18.52 45.32
C GLY A 19 17.98 18.22 44.32
N THR A 20 16.78 18.79 44.52
CA THR A 20 15.59 18.54 43.69
C THR A 20 15.51 19.43 42.44
N MET A 21 16.26 20.54 42.41
CA MET A 21 16.19 21.56 41.36
C MET A 21 17.53 21.78 40.67
N THR A 22 17.48 22.15 39.39
CA THR A 22 18.68 22.55 38.63
C THR A 22 19.11 23.98 38.99
N GLU A 23 20.40 24.32 38.80
CA GLU A 23 20.90 25.69 39.02
C GLU A 23 20.08 26.74 38.25
N THR A 24 19.61 26.40 37.04
CA THR A 24 18.74 27.28 36.22
C THR A 24 17.35 27.46 36.85
N ALA A 25 16.76 26.39 37.40
CA ALA A 25 15.46 26.48 38.07
C ALA A 25 15.54 27.29 39.36
N ILE A 26 16.61 27.10 40.14
CA ILE A 26 16.90 27.89 41.35
C ILE A 26 17.10 29.38 40.98
N ALA A 27 17.90 29.65 39.94
CA ALA A 27 18.12 31.00 39.43
C ALA A 27 16.81 31.71 39.03
N LYS A 28 15.95 31.02 38.28
CA LYS A 28 14.64 31.54 37.87
C LYS A 28 13.71 31.78 39.05
N GLN A 29 13.66 30.85 40.01
CA GLN A 29 12.79 30.96 41.18
C GLN A 29 13.17 32.11 42.11
N LEU A 30 14.47 32.35 42.28
CA LEU A 30 14.99 33.40 43.18
C LEU A 30 15.29 34.72 42.47
N GLY A 31 15.04 34.82 41.16
CA GLY A 31 15.31 36.04 40.39
C GLY A 31 16.79 36.43 40.30
N ILE A 32 17.71 35.45 40.41
CA ILE A 32 19.16 35.68 40.38
C ILE A 32 19.81 35.05 39.16
N SER A 33 21.02 35.50 38.82
CA SER A 33 21.75 34.93 37.68
C SER A 33 22.19 33.48 37.96
N ARG A 34 22.13 32.62 36.95
CA ARG A 34 22.68 31.24 37.04
C ARG A 34 24.16 31.22 37.45
N PRO A 35 25.04 32.10 36.93
CA PRO A 35 26.42 32.21 37.43
C PRO A 35 26.53 32.49 38.94
N THR A 36 25.62 33.30 39.51
CA THR A 36 25.58 33.57 40.95
C THR A 36 25.27 32.28 41.74
N VAL A 37 24.27 31.51 41.32
CA VAL A 37 23.94 30.20 41.94
C VAL A 37 25.13 29.25 41.84
N HIS A 38 25.77 29.18 40.68
CA HIS A 38 26.94 28.35 40.45
C HIS A 38 28.11 28.74 41.38
N LYS A 39 28.39 30.04 41.51
CA LYS A 39 29.43 30.56 42.40
C LYS A 39 29.16 30.23 43.87
N ILE A 40 27.92 30.36 44.32
CA ILE A 40 27.52 29.99 45.69
C ILE A 40 27.71 28.47 45.89
N ARG A 41 27.29 27.64 44.94
CA ARG A 41 27.49 26.19 45.02
C ARG A 41 28.97 25.81 45.16
N THR A 42 29.84 26.38 44.32
CA THR A 42 31.28 26.07 44.33
C THR A 42 31.96 26.59 45.60
N GLN A 43 31.62 27.79 46.07
CA GLN A 43 32.17 28.35 47.32
C GLN A 43 31.85 27.51 48.56
N HIS A 44 30.72 26.80 48.55
CA HIS A 44 30.28 25.96 49.66
C HIS A 44 30.58 24.46 49.47
N GLY A 45 31.37 24.08 48.44
CA GLY A 45 31.79 22.70 48.22
C GLY A 45 30.64 21.72 47.92
N LEU A 46 29.47 22.23 47.48
CA LEU A 46 28.31 21.38 47.21
C LEU A 46 28.50 20.63 45.88
N PRO A 47 28.16 19.33 45.81
CA PRO A 47 28.32 18.55 44.58
C PRO A 47 27.54 19.20 43.44
N ALA A 48 28.10 19.15 42.22
CA ALA A 48 27.37 19.62 41.06
C ALA A 48 26.07 18.81 40.94
N PRO A 49 24.90 19.45 40.72
CA PRO A 49 23.70 18.70 40.40
C PRO A 49 24.02 17.80 39.20
N LEU A 50 23.62 16.53 39.29
CA LEU A 50 23.90 15.53 38.25
C LEU A 50 23.57 16.14 36.89
N ARG A 51 24.59 16.38 36.07
CA ARG A 51 24.42 16.88 34.70
C ARG A 51 23.79 15.76 33.88
N GLY A 52 22.48 15.71 33.93
CA GLY A 52 21.64 14.82 33.17
C GLY A 52 20.22 15.30 33.31
N SER A 53 19.50 15.42 32.19
CA SER A 53 18.04 15.48 32.26
C SER A 53 17.59 14.27 33.05
N THR A 54 16.94 14.48 34.21
CA THR A 54 16.31 13.39 34.94
C THR A 54 15.53 12.58 33.91
N PRO A 55 15.78 11.26 33.80
CA PRO A 55 15.12 10.46 32.78
C PRO A 55 13.62 10.71 32.89
N LYS A 56 12.98 11.19 31.82
CA LYS A 56 11.53 11.47 31.81
C LYS A 56 10.70 10.27 32.28
N HIS A 57 11.25 9.07 32.11
CA HIS A 57 10.67 7.83 32.56
C HIS A 57 11.69 7.01 33.36
N PRO A 58 11.27 6.37 34.47
CA PRO A 58 12.17 5.61 35.35
C PRO A 58 12.76 4.37 34.66
N SER A 59 12.05 3.78 33.71
CA SER A 59 12.47 2.58 32.96
C SER A 59 12.08 2.67 31.48
N LEU A 60 12.61 1.75 30.66
CA LEU A 60 12.21 1.59 29.26
C LEU A 60 10.74 1.15 29.12
N GLU A 61 10.25 0.34 30.08
CA GLU A 61 8.86 -0.11 30.13
C GLU A 61 7.91 1.03 30.49
N ALA A 62 8.28 1.88 31.45
CA ALA A 62 7.52 3.09 31.75
C ALA A 62 7.46 4.05 30.55
N ALA A 63 8.57 4.20 29.82
CA ALA A 63 8.60 4.97 28.58
C ALA A 63 7.73 4.34 27.48
N TYR A 64 7.68 3.01 27.39
CA TYR A 64 6.79 2.32 26.45
C TYR A 64 5.33 2.62 26.77
N HIS A 65 4.89 2.40 28.00
CA HIS A 65 3.49 2.61 28.40
C HIS A 65 3.05 4.07 28.26
N ALA A 66 3.95 5.04 28.48
CA ALA A 66 3.63 6.45 28.31
C ALA A 66 3.31 6.86 26.85
N HIS A 67 3.76 6.07 25.87
CA HIS A 67 3.65 6.37 24.44
C HIS A 67 2.89 5.30 23.64
N ALA A 68 2.47 4.22 24.29
CA ALA A 68 1.67 3.15 23.73
C ALA A 68 0.19 3.49 23.89
N GLN A 69 -0.48 3.84 22.80
CA GLN A 69 -1.91 4.16 22.80
C GLN A 69 -2.73 2.99 22.22
N PRO A 70 -3.65 2.39 23.00
CA PRO A 70 -4.56 1.38 22.47
C PRO A 70 -5.44 1.94 21.35
N SER A 71 -5.67 1.12 20.33
CA SER A 71 -6.61 1.35 19.24
C SER A 71 -7.87 0.48 19.44
N THR A 72 -8.98 0.84 18.80
CA THR A 72 -10.28 0.15 18.95
C THR A 72 -10.29 -1.26 18.38
N ASP A 73 -9.39 -1.57 17.45
CA ASP A 73 -9.22 -2.86 16.78
C ASP A 73 -8.24 -3.80 17.49
N GLY A 74 -7.85 -3.48 18.73
CA GLY A 74 -6.90 -4.29 19.52
C GLY A 74 -5.43 -4.06 19.17
N HIS A 75 -5.13 -3.09 18.29
CA HIS A 75 -3.77 -2.64 18.03
C HIS A 75 -3.28 -1.66 19.10
N ILE A 76 -1.98 -1.41 19.12
CA ILE A 76 -1.37 -0.37 19.94
C ILE A 76 -0.55 0.51 19.03
N LEU A 77 -0.86 1.80 18.96
CA LEU A 77 -0.15 2.78 18.16
C LEU A 77 0.95 3.46 18.99
N TRP A 78 2.09 3.70 18.36
CA TRP A 78 3.22 4.38 18.98
C TRP A 78 3.18 5.89 18.71
N THR A 79 3.10 6.70 19.77
CA THR A 79 3.12 8.17 19.70
C THR A 79 4.45 8.81 20.07
N GLY A 80 5.45 8.00 20.43
CA GLY A 80 6.79 8.47 20.76
C GLY A 80 7.68 8.70 19.54
N GLY A 81 8.97 8.92 19.79
CA GLY A 81 9.97 9.16 18.75
C GLY A 81 10.16 7.99 17.77
N ARG A 82 10.58 8.32 16.54
CA ARG A 82 10.90 7.37 15.47
C ARG A 82 12.27 7.66 14.87
N ARG A 83 12.95 6.63 14.37
CA ARG A 83 14.17 6.73 13.55
C ARG A 83 13.88 6.08 12.19
N GLY A 84 13.62 6.89 11.18
CA GLY A 84 12.93 6.43 9.97
C GLY A 84 11.56 5.85 10.33
N ASP A 85 11.23 4.68 9.80
CA ASP A 85 9.97 3.99 10.12
C ASP A 85 10.01 3.16 11.41
N THR A 86 11.16 3.08 12.08
CA THR A 86 11.30 2.26 13.29
C THR A 86 10.99 3.08 14.55
N PRO A 87 9.98 2.69 15.36
CA PRO A 87 9.71 3.34 16.63
C PRO A 87 10.84 3.05 17.64
N VAL A 88 11.31 4.09 18.33
CA VAL A 88 12.48 4.02 19.22
C VAL A 88 12.27 4.76 20.54
N ILE A 89 12.93 4.27 21.59
CA ILE A 89 13.07 4.96 22.88
C ILE A 89 14.54 5.26 23.11
N GLN A 90 14.88 6.54 23.29
CA GLN A 90 16.23 6.96 23.66
C GLN A 90 16.38 6.97 25.19
N ARG A 91 17.40 6.27 25.71
CA ARG A 91 17.76 6.30 27.14
C ARG A 91 19.28 6.23 27.28
N ARG A 92 19.87 7.19 28.02
CA ARG A 92 21.32 7.26 28.27
C ARG A 92 22.15 7.12 26.97
N HIS A 93 21.82 7.92 25.96
CA HIS A 93 22.48 7.91 24.63
C HIS A 93 22.34 6.61 23.81
N THR A 94 21.62 5.61 24.32
CA THR A 94 21.33 4.38 23.59
C THR A 94 19.90 4.44 23.04
N SER A 95 19.74 4.04 21.79
CA SER A 95 18.42 3.92 21.15
C SER A 95 17.96 2.47 21.23
N HIS A 96 16.80 2.24 21.84
CA HIS A 96 16.17 0.93 21.94
C HIS A 96 14.98 0.84 21.01
N SER A 97 14.89 -0.24 20.22
CA SER A 97 13.70 -0.50 19.40
C SER A 97 12.48 -0.76 20.29
N VAL A 98 11.39 -0.05 20.02
CA VAL A 98 10.11 -0.22 20.72
C VAL A 98 9.58 -1.65 20.54
N TYR A 99 9.75 -2.25 19.36
CA TYR A 99 9.36 -3.64 19.11
C TYR A 99 10.07 -4.62 20.05
N ARG A 100 11.36 -4.41 20.34
CA ARG A 100 12.11 -5.26 21.26
C ARG A 100 11.59 -5.14 22.70
N ILE A 101 11.22 -3.93 23.11
CA ILE A 101 10.67 -3.66 24.45
C ILE A 101 9.27 -4.28 24.58
N ALA A 102 8.39 -4.00 23.62
CA ALA A 102 7.02 -4.54 23.58
C ALA A 102 7.00 -6.07 23.56
N PHE A 103 7.89 -6.70 22.77
CA PHE A 103 8.05 -8.15 22.75
C PHE A 103 8.44 -8.69 24.13
N ARG A 104 9.42 -8.06 24.79
CA ARG A 104 9.86 -8.48 26.12
C ARG A 104 8.77 -8.35 27.18
N ILE A 105 8.01 -7.25 27.16
CA ILE A 105 6.85 -7.06 28.06
C ILE A 105 5.85 -8.19 27.89
N ARG A 106 5.52 -8.56 26.63
CA ARG A 106 4.50 -9.59 26.35
C ARG A 106 4.99 -11.01 26.63
N HIS A 107 6.21 -11.35 26.22
CA HIS A 107 6.69 -12.74 26.20
C HIS A 107 7.61 -13.08 27.38
N GLY A 108 7.95 -12.12 28.25
CA GLY A 108 8.83 -12.34 29.40
C GLY A 108 10.28 -12.67 29.04
N ARG A 109 10.67 -12.56 27.76
CA ARG A 109 12.01 -12.88 27.26
C ARG A 109 12.46 -11.89 26.19
N ASN A 110 13.77 -11.79 25.98
CA ASN A 110 14.30 -11.03 24.84
C ASN A 110 13.97 -11.75 23.51
N PRO A 111 13.66 -11.02 22.42
CA PRO A 111 13.45 -11.66 21.12
C PRO A 111 14.77 -12.21 20.57
N GLU A 112 14.69 -13.39 19.96
CA GLU A 112 15.77 -13.99 19.20
C GLU A 112 15.84 -13.33 17.81
N GLY A 113 16.92 -12.58 17.58
CA GLY A 113 17.06 -11.75 16.39
C GLY A 113 16.09 -10.55 16.36
N ARG A 114 15.58 -10.24 15.17
CA ARG A 114 14.71 -9.08 14.93
C ARG A 114 13.25 -9.41 15.28
N ALA A 115 12.65 -8.63 16.17
CA ALA A 115 11.20 -8.59 16.36
C ALA A 115 10.55 -7.86 15.18
N THR A 116 9.58 -8.48 14.53
CA THR A 116 8.81 -7.91 13.41
C THR A 116 7.31 -8.03 13.68
N LEU A 117 6.52 -7.24 12.95
CA LEU A 117 5.07 -7.32 12.99
C LEU A 117 4.58 -8.61 12.31
N ALA A 118 3.61 -9.25 12.95
CA ALA A 118 2.79 -10.32 12.38
C ALA A 118 1.45 -9.79 11.84
N CYS A 119 1.06 -8.57 12.22
CA CYS A 119 -0.12 -7.89 11.68
C CYS A 119 0.24 -6.94 10.53
N ASN A 120 -0.77 -6.58 9.71
CA ASN A 120 -0.61 -5.64 8.59
C ASN A 120 -0.78 -4.16 8.97
N THR A 121 -1.12 -3.84 10.22
CA THR A 121 -1.35 -2.45 10.67
C THR A 121 -0.02 -1.70 10.83
N PRO A 122 0.24 -0.66 10.01
CA PRO A 122 1.51 0.06 10.03
C PRO A 122 1.78 0.71 11.40
N GLY A 123 2.98 0.51 11.94
CA GLY A 123 3.40 1.13 13.19
C GLY A 123 2.73 0.59 14.46
N CYS A 124 2.01 -0.53 14.37
CA CYS A 124 1.49 -1.23 15.54
C CYS A 124 2.67 -1.69 16.44
N VAL A 125 2.59 -1.50 17.75
CA VAL A 125 3.60 -1.94 18.74
C VAL A 125 3.00 -2.87 19.79
N ALA A 126 1.83 -3.45 19.51
CA ALA A 126 1.19 -4.42 20.39
C ALA A 126 2.06 -5.68 20.50
N GLY A 127 2.46 -6.04 21.73
CA GLY A 127 3.34 -7.20 21.94
C GLY A 127 2.78 -8.51 21.38
N ALA A 128 1.45 -8.70 21.40
CA ALA A 128 0.79 -9.87 20.82
C ALA A 128 0.88 -9.96 19.28
N HIS A 129 1.16 -8.83 18.61
CA HIS A 129 1.31 -8.75 17.15
C HIS A 129 2.79 -8.77 16.73
N LEU A 130 3.70 -9.08 17.65
CA LEU A 130 5.13 -9.16 17.38
C LEU A 130 5.60 -10.62 17.41
N GLU A 131 6.46 -10.95 16.47
CA GLU A 131 7.14 -12.23 16.39
C GLU A 131 8.64 -12.01 16.29
N ASP A 132 9.41 -12.89 16.90
CA ASP A 132 10.86 -12.95 16.71
C ASP A 132 11.24 -13.97 15.62
N GLN A 133 12.53 -14.15 15.38
CA GLN A 133 12.99 -15.05 14.32
C GLN A 133 12.62 -16.51 14.60
N ALA A 134 12.69 -16.96 15.86
CA ALA A 134 12.36 -18.31 16.26
C ALA A 134 10.89 -18.64 16.00
N MET A 135 9.97 -17.75 16.39
CA MET A 135 8.53 -17.90 16.13
C MET A 135 8.23 -17.97 14.63
N ARG A 136 8.85 -17.09 13.82
CA ARG A 136 8.68 -17.12 12.35
C ARG A 136 9.20 -18.41 11.73
N ASN A 137 10.32 -18.94 12.22
CA ASN A 137 10.88 -20.21 11.77
C ASN A 137 9.95 -21.39 12.12
N ALA A 138 9.44 -21.43 13.35
CA ALA A 138 8.51 -22.47 13.80
C ALA A 138 7.22 -22.47 12.96
N ARG A 139 6.63 -21.30 12.68
CA ARG A 139 5.47 -21.19 11.78
C ARG A 139 5.79 -21.72 10.38
N ARG A 140 6.92 -21.32 9.78
CA ARG A 140 7.33 -21.81 8.45
C ARG A 140 7.50 -23.33 8.43
N GLN A 141 8.11 -23.91 9.46
CA GLN A 141 8.28 -25.35 9.58
C GLN A 141 6.93 -26.07 9.71
N TYR A 142 6.00 -25.53 10.51
CA TYR A 142 4.65 -26.05 10.63
C TYR A 142 3.89 -25.99 9.30
N GLU A 143 3.90 -24.85 8.62
CA GLU A 143 3.28 -24.67 7.30
C GLU A 143 3.89 -25.64 6.26
N GLN A 144 5.21 -25.81 6.28
CA GLN A 144 5.89 -26.76 5.41
C GLN A 144 5.51 -28.21 5.73
N ALA A 145 5.39 -28.57 7.00
CA ALA A 145 4.92 -29.90 7.44
C ALA A 145 3.47 -30.15 7.02
N GLN A 146 2.58 -29.16 7.20
CA GLN A 146 1.19 -29.24 6.74
C GLN A 146 1.10 -29.39 5.22
N ARG A 147 1.87 -28.60 4.46
CA ARG A 147 1.97 -28.75 3.00
C ARG A 147 2.51 -30.11 2.56
N ARG A 148 3.36 -30.76 3.36
CA ARG A 148 3.85 -32.12 3.10
C ARG A 148 2.79 -33.19 3.41
N ARG A 149 1.90 -32.95 4.37
CA ARG A 149 0.78 -33.84 4.72
C ARG A 149 -0.39 -33.74 3.75
N LEU A 150 -0.63 -32.56 3.19
CA LEU A 150 -1.60 -32.38 2.11
C LEU A 150 -1.20 -33.27 0.94
N PRO A 151 -2.09 -34.14 0.43
CA PRO A 151 -1.78 -34.96 -0.73
C PRO A 151 -1.38 -34.03 -1.87
N LYS A 152 -0.15 -34.19 -2.38
CA LYS A 152 0.33 -33.53 -3.61
C LYS A 152 -0.35 -34.12 -4.85
N GLY A 153 -1.63 -34.45 -4.76
CA GLY A 153 -2.43 -34.84 -5.90
C GLY A 153 -2.76 -33.59 -6.73
N PRO A 154 -2.86 -33.71 -8.05
CA PRO A 154 -3.50 -32.66 -8.84
C PRO A 154 -4.88 -32.39 -8.23
N ALA A 155 -5.22 -31.10 -8.02
CA ALA A 155 -6.57 -30.70 -7.61
C ALA A 155 -7.58 -31.51 -8.43
N ALA A 156 -8.56 -32.12 -7.76
CA ALA A 156 -9.45 -33.13 -8.35
C ALA A 156 -9.84 -32.72 -9.78
N ASN A 157 -9.26 -33.42 -10.76
CA ASN A 157 -9.68 -33.28 -12.14
C ASN A 157 -11.16 -33.64 -12.14
N GLY A 158 -12.05 -32.71 -12.50
CA GLY A 158 -13.48 -33.00 -12.57
C GLY A 158 -13.73 -34.33 -13.26
N THR A 159 -14.67 -35.12 -12.74
CA THR A 159 -14.92 -36.48 -13.22
C THR A 159 -15.29 -36.44 -14.70
N ARG A 160 -15.16 -37.57 -15.41
CA ARG A 160 -15.64 -37.64 -16.80
C ARG A 160 -17.11 -37.25 -16.88
N THR A 161 -17.90 -37.68 -15.89
CA THR A 161 -19.33 -37.33 -15.73
C THR A 161 -19.55 -35.83 -15.63
N ASP A 162 -18.77 -35.11 -14.82
CA ASP A 162 -18.88 -33.65 -14.70
C ASP A 162 -18.55 -32.94 -16.02
N VAL A 163 -17.52 -33.42 -16.72
CA VAL A 163 -17.13 -32.89 -18.03
C VAL A 163 -18.27 -33.09 -19.04
N LEU A 164 -18.88 -34.27 -19.08
CA LEU A 164 -20.00 -34.58 -19.96
C LEU A 164 -21.24 -33.74 -19.66
N ALA A 165 -21.57 -33.56 -18.38
CA ALA A 165 -22.68 -32.72 -17.95
C ALA A 165 -22.53 -31.27 -18.45
N LEU A 166 -21.33 -30.69 -18.33
CA LEU A 166 -21.07 -29.32 -18.82
C LEU A 166 -20.97 -29.23 -20.35
N ILE A 167 -20.54 -30.30 -21.03
CA ILE A 167 -20.61 -30.37 -22.49
C ILE A 167 -22.08 -30.33 -22.95
N GLY A 168 -22.97 -31.07 -22.29
CA GLY A 168 -24.41 -31.07 -22.58
C GLY A 168 -25.07 -29.69 -22.40
N GLN A 169 -24.50 -28.83 -21.56
CA GLN A 169 -24.91 -27.42 -21.39
C GLN A 169 -24.33 -26.47 -22.46
N GLY A 170 -23.59 -27.00 -23.44
CA GLY A 170 -23.00 -26.19 -24.52
C GLY A 170 -21.74 -25.42 -24.14
N MET A 171 -21.13 -25.69 -22.98
CA MET A 171 -19.92 -24.97 -22.56
C MET A 171 -18.69 -25.30 -23.41
N SER A 172 -17.85 -24.31 -23.68
CA SER A 172 -16.59 -24.52 -24.38
C SER A 172 -15.55 -25.27 -23.54
N ASN A 173 -14.61 -25.95 -24.18
CA ASN A 173 -13.54 -26.71 -23.52
C ASN A 173 -12.75 -25.86 -22.51
N ARG A 174 -12.54 -24.58 -22.83
CA ARG A 174 -11.86 -23.63 -21.93
C ARG A 174 -12.70 -23.28 -20.70
N GLN A 175 -14.00 -23.03 -20.86
CA GLN A 175 -14.91 -22.77 -19.74
C GLN A 175 -14.95 -23.97 -18.80
N ILE A 176 -15.10 -25.18 -19.35
CA ILE A 176 -15.10 -26.43 -18.57
C ILE A 176 -13.76 -26.61 -17.85
N GLY A 177 -12.64 -26.36 -18.53
CA GLY A 177 -11.31 -26.45 -17.93
C GLY A 177 -11.11 -25.49 -16.75
N ILE A 178 -11.63 -24.26 -16.86
CA ILE A 178 -11.61 -23.28 -15.76
C ILE A 178 -12.50 -23.76 -14.59
N LEU A 179 -13.73 -24.18 -14.88
CA LEU A 179 -14.72 -24.54 -13.86
C LEU A 179 -14.31 -25.80 -13.08
N LEU A 180 -13.87 -26.85 -13.79
CA LEU A 180 -13.47 -28.13 -13.21
C LEU A 180 -11.98 -28.22 -12.88
N ARG A 181 -11.24 -27.11 -13.04
CA ARG A 181 -9.77 -27.05 -12.89
C ARG A 181 -9.06 -28.18 -13.64
N THR A 182 -9.54 -28.52 -14.83
CA THR A 182 -9.00 -29.61 -15.67
C THR A 182 -8.38 -29.07 -16.95
N ASN A 183 -7.49 -29.84 -17.58
CA ASN A 183 -6.86 -29.42 -18.82
C ASN A 183 -7.91 -29.34 -19.96
N PRO A 184 -8.07 -28.19 -20.66
CA PRO A 184 -8.98 -28.07 -21.79
C PRO A 184 -8.76 -29.11 -22.91
N LEU A 185 -7.53 -29.62 -23.07
CA LEU A 185 -7.22 -30.70 -24.01
C LEU A 185 -7.82 -32.04 -23.58
N ARG A 186 -7.93 -32.30 -22.26
CA ARG A 186 -8.65 -33.47 -21.74
C ARG A 186 -10.14 -33.38 -22.08
N VAL A 187 -10.73 -32.19 -21.96
CA VAL A 187 -12.13 -31.95 -22.35
C VAL A 187 -12.32 -32.17 -23.85
N ALA A 188 -11.41 -31.67 -24.68
CA ALA A 188 -11.44 -31.87 -26.12
C ALA A 188 -11.35 -33.36 -26.50
N ARG A 189 -10.49 -34.13 -25.81
CA ARG A 189 -10.39 -35.58 -25.99
C ARG A 189 -11.69 -36.29 -25.58
N ILE A 190 -12.28 -35.93 -24.44
CA ILE A 190 -13.58 -36.50 -24.00
C ILE A 190 -14.67 -36.19 -25.03
N ARG A 191 -14.74 -34.96 -25.57
CA ARG A 191 -15.67 -34.64 -26.67
C ARG A 191 -15.48 -35.54 -27.88
N ALA A 192 -14.23 -35.71 -28.32
CA ALA A 192 -13.91 -36.54 -29.49
C ALA A 192 -14.27 -38.01 -29.28
N GLU A 193 -13.99 -38.57 -28.10
CA GLU A 193 -14.36 -39.95 -27.73
C GLU A 193 -15.88 -40.18 -27.72
N GLU A 194 -16.66 -39.16 -27.39
CA GLU A 194 -18.13 -39.23 -27.32
C GLU A 194 -18.82 -38.78 -28.62
N GLY A 195 -18.05 -38.56 -29.69
CA GLY A 195 -18.58 -38.10 -30.98
C GLY A 195 -19.20 -36.69 -30.95
N MET A 196 -18.89 -35.89 -29.91
CA MET A 196 -19.44 -34.55 -29.75
C MET A 196 -18.56 -33.53 -30.47
N PRO A 197 -19.10 -32.67 -31.36
CA PRO A 197 -18.31 -31.65 -32.02
C PRO A 197 -17.77 -30.66 -30.99
N ASN A 198 -16.62 -30.04 -31.30
CA ASN A 198 -16.16 -28.89 -30.51
C ASN A 198 -17.14 -27.73 -30.70
N VAL A 199 -17.35 -26.95 -29.63
CA VAL A 199 -18.10 -25.70 -29.73
C VAL A 199 -17.33 -24.77 -30.67
N THR A 200 -17.84 -24.61 -31.89
CA THR A 200 -17.31 -23.64 -32.84
C THR A 200 -17.49 -22.27 -32.22
N ARG A 201 -16.39 -21.58 -31.94
CA ARG A 201 -16.45 -20.20 -31.49
C ARG A 201 -16.99 -19.36 -32.65
N VAL A 202 -18.25 -18.94 -32.55
CA VAL A 202 -18.79 -17.91 -33.43
C VAL A 202 -18.01 -16.64 -33.12
N VAL A 203 -17.11 -16.27 -34.01
CA VAL A 203 -16.39 -15.01 -33.90
C VAL A 203 -17.38 -13.94 -34.32
N ALA A 204 -17.84 -13.14 -33.36
CA ALA A 204 -18.69 -12.01 -33.66
C ALA A 204 -17.99 -11.10 -34.70
N PRO A 205 -18.72 -10.50 -35.64
CA PRO A 205 -18.21 -9.47 -36.52
C PRO A 205 -17.40 -8.41 -35.76
N LEU A 206 -16.39 -7.84 -36.42
CA LEU A 206 -15.50 -6.85 -35.79
C LEU A 206 -16.26 -5.68 -35.17
N ASP A 207 -17.33 -5.24 -35.83
CA ASP A 207 -18.18 -4.13 -35.38
C ASP A 207 -18.98 -4.49 -34.12
N ASP A 208 -19.42 -5.73 -33.99
CA ASP A 208 -20.11 -6.22 -32.79
C ASP A 208 -19.15 -6.30 -31.60
N CYS A 209 -17.94 -6.84 -31.84
CA CYS A 209 -16.87 -6.81 -30.83
C CYS A 209 -16.57 -5.38 -30.39
N TRP A 210 -16.53 -4.42 -31.31
CA TRP A 210 -16.34 -3.01 -30.98
C TRP A 210 -17.48 -2.49 -30.09
N ARG A 211 -18.75 -2.77 -30.43
CA ARG A 211 -19.93 -2.35 -29.64
C ARG A 211 -19.86 -2.84 -28.19
N THR A 212 -19.39 -4.07 -27.95
CA THR A 212 -19.26 -4.61 -26.58
C THR A 212 -18.25 -3.87 -25.69
N HIS A 213 -17.40 -3.03 -26.27
CA HIS A 213 -16.38 -2.24 -25.58
C HIS A 213 -16.66 -0.74 -25.64
N THR A 214 -17.93 -0.38 -25.80
CA THR A 214 -18.36 1.01 -25.87
C THR A 214 -19.51 1.31 -24.94
N ARG A 215 -19.58 2.57 -24.49
CA ARG A 215 -20.66 3.10 -23.68
C ARG A 215 -21.13 4.43 -24.26
N LEU A 216 -22.44 4.57 -24.47
CA LEU A 216 -23.02 5.84 -24.90
C LEU A 216 -22.98 6.84 -23.73
N VAL A 217 -22.61 8.08 -24.03
CA VAL A 217 -22.51 9.19 -23.08
C VAL A 217 -23.39 10.35 -23.58
N GLU A 218 -23.78 11.25 -22.67
CA GLU A 218 -24.54 12.46 -22.99
C GLU A 218 -23.87 13.28 -24.10
N GLY A 219 -24.67 13.89 -24.97
CA GLY A 219 -24.19 14.65 -26.13
C GLY A 219 -23.84 13.81 -27.36
N GLY A 220 -24.28 12.54 -27.43
CA GLY A 220 -24.01 11.67 -28.59
C GLY A 220 -22.59 11.11 -28.63
N HIS A 221 -21.83 11.26 -27.55
CA HIS A 221 -20.48 10.72 -27.44
C HIS A 221 -20.50 9.22 -27.15
N VAL A 222 -19.44 8.53 -27.59
CA VAL A 222 -19.23 7.11 -27.27
C VAL A 222 -17.87 6.97 -26.61
N GLU A 223 -17.88 6.53 -25.35
CA GLU A 223 -16.68 6.26 -24.56
C GLU A 223 -16.19 4.83 -24.82
N TRP A 224 -14.87 4.68 -24.94
CA TRP A 224 -14.22 3.37 -25.01
C TRP A 224 -13.99 2.76 -23.62
N THR A 225 -14.59 1.59 -23.36
CA THR A 225 -14.47 0.83 -22.10
C THR A 225 -13.51 -0.36 -22.20
N GLY A 226 -12.95 -0.62 -23.40
CA GLY A 226 -12.03 -1.73 -23.65
C GLY A 226 -10.56 -1.44 -23.32
N GLN A 227 -9.68 -2.31 -23.81
CA GLN A 227 -8.23 -2.22 -23.60
C GLN A 227 -7.63 -0.98 -24.30
N ARG A 228 -6.54 -0.46 -23.72
CA ARG A 228 -5.74 0.64 -24.27
C ARG A 228 -4.28 0.23 -24.40
N ARG A 229 -3.60 0.76 -25.41
CA ARG A 229 -2.15 0.60 -25.62
C ARG A 229 -1.56 1.97 -25.87
N GLU A 230 -0.64 2.40 -25.00
CA GLU A 230 -0.01 3.74 -25.08
C GLU A 230 -1.05 4.88 -25.15
N GLY A 231 -2.12 4.75 -24.35
CA GLY A 231 -3.25 5.70 -24.32
C GLY A 231 -4.27 5.52 -25.46
N ALA A 232 -3.90 4.88 -26.57
CA ALA A 232 -4.81 4.67 -27.70
C ALA A 232 -5.80 3.51 -27.43
N PRO A 233 -7.10 3.65 -27.79
CA PRO A 233 -8.07 2.59 -27.64
C PRO A 233 -7.86 1.49 -28.70
N VAL A 234 -7.72 0.24 -28.27
CA VAL A 234 -7.37 -0.91 -29.12
C VAL A 234 -8.32 -2.08 -28.87
N LEU A 235 -8.75 -2.74 -29.94
CA LEU A 235 -9.53 -3.96 -29.93
C LEU A 235 -8.71 -5.11 -30.52
N THR A 236 -8.57 -6.22 -29.81
CA THR A 236 -7.98 -7.45 -30.37
C THR A 236 -9.08 -8.34 -30.92
N TRP A 237 -9.06 -8.58 -32.22
CA TRP A 237 -10.03 -9.41 -32.94
C TRP A 237 -9.28 -10.36 -33.87
N GLN A 238 -9.62 -11.65 -33.84
CA GLN A 238 -8.93 -12.71 -34.61
C GLN A 238 -7.39 -12.67 -34.50
N ASN A 239 -6.87 -12.48 -33.28
CA ASN A 239 -5.43 -12.33 -32.99
C ASN A 239 -4.73 -11.14 -33.69
N ARG A 240 -5.50 -10.18 -34.20
CA ARG A 240 -4.99 -8.92 -34.75
C ARG A 240 -5.47 -7.77 -33.89
N SER A 241 -4.61 -6.77 -33.73
CA SER A 241 -4.94 -5.55 -32.98
C SER A 241 -5.43 -4.47 -33.94
N HIS A 242 -6.61 -3.93 -33.67
CA HIS A 242 -7.26 -2.88 -34.43
C HIS A 242 -7.40 -1.63 -33.57
N GLN A 243 -7.14 -0.44 -34.11
CA GLN A 243 -7.43 0.81 -33.39
C GLN A 243 -8.94 1.04 -33.39
N ALA A 244 -9.53 1.24 -32.20
CA ALA A 244 -10.98 1.39 -32.06
C ALA A 244 -11.52 2.58 -32.85
N ARG A 245 -10.76 3.68 -32.95
CA ARG A 245 -11.10 4.85 -33.77
C ARG A 245 -11.16 4.56 -35.27
N ARG A 246 -10.27 3.69 -35.78
CA ARG A 246 -10.31 3.27 -37.20
C ARG A 246 -11.54 2.42 -37.49
N ILE A 247 -11.95 1.57 -36.55
CA ILE A 247 -13.19 0.78 -36.67
C ILE A 247 -14.39 1.73 -36.71
N ALA A 248 -14.51 2.62 -35.72
CA ALA A 248 -15.57 3.62 -35.65
C ALA A 248 -15.65 4.48 -36.91
N PHE A 249 -14.51 4.91 -37.45
CA PHE A 249 -14.47 5.66 -38.71
C PHE A 249 -15.10 4.88 -39.87
N ARG A 250 -14.77 3.59 -40.04
CA ARG A 250 -15.35 2.76 -41.10
C ARG A 250 -16.85 2.59 -40.94
N MET A 251 -17.31 2.44 -39.70
CA MET A 251 -18.75 2.33 -39.41
C MET A 251 -19.51 3.60 -39.80
N GLY A 252 -18.95 4.78 -39.54
CA GLY A 252 -19.62 6.07 -39.84
C GLY A 252 -19.47 6.52 -41.30
N HIS A 253 -18.32 6.25 -41.92
CA HIS A 253 -17.97 6.80 -43.24
C HIS A 253 -18.01 5.78 -44.39
N GLY A 254 -18.18 4.49 -44.10
CA GLY A 254 -18.27 3.44 -45.13
C GLY A 254 -16.98 3.22 -45.95
N ARG A 255 -15.84 3.77 -45.51
CA ARG A 255 -14.53 3.68 -46.21
C ARG A 255 -13.36 3.54 -45.24
N GLU A 256 -12.23 3.03 -45.72
CA GLU A 256 -10.98 3.00 -44.93
C GLU A 256 -10.45 4.43 -44.67
N PRO A 257 -9.95 4.72 -43.45
CA PRO A 257 -9.39 6.04 -43.15
C PRO A 257 -8.00 6.24 -43.74
N GLU A 258 -7.79 7.43 -44.27
CA GLU A 258 -6.50 7.92 -44.77
C GLU A 258 -5.69 8.51 -43.61
N GLY A 259 -4.58 7.86 -43.25
CA GLY A 259 -3.71 8.30 -42.15
C GLY A 259 -4.29 8.07 -40.75
N ARG A 260 -3.94 8.96 -39.80
CA ARG A 260 -4.33 8.85 -38.38
C ARG A 260 -5.78 9.29 -38.18
N VAL A 261 -6.56 8.50 -37.44
CA VAL A 261 -7.92 8.88 -37.03
C VAL A 261 -7.91 9.58 -35.68
N LYS A 262 -8.58 10.72 -35.58
CA LYS A 262 -8.81 11.48 -34.34
C LYS A 262 -10.31 11.70 -34.16
N ALA A 263 -10.71 11.98 -32.93
CA ALA A 263 -12.03 12.53 -32.68
C ALA A 263 -12.04 14.01 -33.08
N GLY A 264 -13.05 14.45 -33.82
CA GLY A 264 -13.31 15.86 -34.12
C GLY A 264 -14.01 16.61 -32.99
N CYS A 265 -14.54 15.89 -31.99
CA CYS A 265 -15.16 16.47 -30.81
C CYS A 265 -14.16 16.65 -29.64
N ASN A 266 -14.51 17.52 -28.69
CA ASN A 266 -13.72 17.77 -27.48
C ASN A 266 -13.87 16.71 -26.37
N PHE A 267 -14.76 15.72 -26.54
CA PHE A 267 -14.92 14.66 -25.55
C PHE A 267 -13.69 13.74 -25.53
N PRO A 268 -12.98 13.62 -24.39
CA PRO A 268 -11.79 12.80 -24.29
C PRO A 268 -12.07 11.36 -24.70
N ASP A 269 -11.26 10.84 -25.61
CA ASP A 269 -11.35 9.45 -26.07
C ASP A 269 -12.70 9.03 -26.66
N CYS A 270 -13.43 9.98 -27.22
CA CYS A 270 -14.59 9.66 -28.04
C CYS A 270 -14.19 8.68 -29.16
N VAL A 271 -15.03 7.67 -29.35
CA VAL A 271 -14.98 6.74 -30.47
C VAL A 271 -16.32 6.72 -31.23
N ALA A 272 -17.18 7.72 -31.06
CA ALA A 272 -18.45 7.81 -31.79
C ALA A 272 -18.18 7.82 -33.31
N PRO A 273 -18.80 6.93 -34.12
CA PRO A 273 -18.55 6.85 -35.56
C PRO A 273 -18.63 8.20 -36.29
N ASP A 274 -19.64 9.00 -35.97
CA ASP A 274 -19.90 10.29 -36.62
C ASP A 274 -18.92 11.40 -36.18
N HIS A 275 -18.19 11.19 -35.09
CA HIS A 275 -17.19 12.16 -34.60
C HIS A 275 -15.77 11.81 -35.05
N MET A 276 -15.57 10.75 -35.85
CA MET A 276 -14.25 10.32 -36.28
C MET A 276 -13.82 11.05 -37.55
N GLU A 277 -12.60 11.58 -37.53
CA GLU A 277 -11.98 12.26 -38.66
C GLU A 277 -10.65 11.60 -39.01
N ASP A 278 -10.41 11.37 -40.30
CA ASP A 278 -9.10 10.95 -40.82
C ASP A 278 -8.26 12.16 -41.27
N ALA A 279 -7.08 11.94 -41.84
CA ALA A 279 -6.20 13.04 -42.24
C ALA A 279 -6.80 13.87 -43.38
N ARG A 280 -7.51 13.22 -44.31
CA ARG A 280 -8.16 13.88 -45.45
C ARG A 280 -9.32 14.78 -45.02
N LEU A 281 -10.22 14.30 -44.16
CA LEU A 281 -11.33 15.12 -43.67
C LEU A 281 -10.83 16.36 -42.92
N ARG A 282 -9.80 16.20 -42.08
CA ARG A 282 -9.19 17.34 -41.40
C ARG A 282 -8.56 18.36 -42.36
N ALA A 283 -7.90 17.89 -43.42
CA ALA A 283 -7.35 18.79 -44.43
C ALA A 283 -8.46 19.57 -45.17
N LEU A 284 -9.59 18.92 -45.48
CA LEU A 284 -10.75 19.58 -46.07
C LEU A 284 -11.37 20.62 -45.12
N TYR A 285 -11.56 20.28 -43.84
CA TYR A 285 -12.08 21.24 -42.87
C TYR A 285 -11.16 22.44 -42.67
N ALA A 286 -9.84 22.22 -42.60
CA ALA A 286 -8.87 23.30 -42.50
C ALA A 286 -8.88 24.22 -43.74
N ALA A 287 -9.13 23.66 -44.94
CA ALA A 287 -9.23 24.45 -46.17
C ALA A 287 -10.51 25.28 -46.23
N VAL A 288 -11.63 24.77 -45.69
CA VAL A 288 -12.94 25.45 -45.72
C VAL A 288 -13.09 26.48 -44.60
N LEU A 289 -12.70 26.13 -43.38
CA LEU A 289 -12.94 26.96 -42.19
C LEU A 289 -11.75 27.87 -41.83
N GLY A 290 -10.67 27.78 -42.59
CA GLY A 290 -9.38 28.36 -42.22
C GLY A 290 -8.69 27.51 -41.15
N ALA A 291 -7.35 27.58 -41.12
CA ALA A 291 -6.58 26.93 -40.07
C ALA A 291 -6.91 27.60 -38.73
N VAL A 292 -7.78 26.98 -37.94
CA VAL A 292 -7.91 27.31 -36.51
C VAL A 292 -6.62 26.81 -35.86
N ALA A 293 -5.68 27.74 -35.66
CA ALA A 293 -4.40 27.49 -35.02
C ALA A 293 -4.58 27.07 -33.55
#